data_AF-A0A6P7FSG1-F1
#
_entry.id   AF-A0A6P7FSG1-F1
#
_cell.length_a   1.000
_cell.length_b   1.000
_cell.length_c   1.000
_cell.angle_alpha   90.00
_cell.angle_beta   90.00
_cell.angle_gamma   90.00
#
_symmetry.space_group_name_H-M   'P 1'
#
loop_
_entity.id
_entity.type
_entity.pdbx_description
1 polymer ?
#
loop_
_entity_poly.entity_id
_entity_poly.type
_entity_poly.pdbx_seq_one_letter_code
_entity_poly.pdbx_strand_id
1 'polypeptide(L)'
;MALTNILLLSQIAGYFIAFILSLCIVVPMAWHQEDFKGHCLLFSTGDWQETDGQLLVHWASQSYCNYTIFVGVFLLLVSVIQIYRLSVFLYKGIDSSFFSAFVDVLMGIWLGGMTIIAALMITLGFMAWCQNMTERFPSCELAAGQDIDHADKINTANFYIQMGTAQFGVWGSFATWVGLSVCALLKLCRYHQLENIRVSMYRERQRLINENADSPGSSLGRESTNTQTTATAE
;
A
#
# COMPACT_ATOMS: atom_id res chain seq x y z
N MET A 1 -7.69 -10.93 21.42
CA MET A 1 -8.15 -11.44 20.10
C MET A 1 -9.00 -10.41 19.33
N ALA A 2 -10.01 -9.77 19.92
CA ALA A 2 -10.88 -8.81 19.22
C ALA A 2 -10.14 -7.64 18.53
N LEU A 3 -9.16 -7.01 19.20
CA LEU A 3 -8.44 -5.86 18.64
C LEU A 3 -7.52 -6.22 17.46
N THR A 4 -6.99 -7.46 17.41
CA THR A 4 -6.17 -7.95 16.29
C THR A 4 -7.03 -8.15 15.06
N ASN A 5 -8.24 -8.68 15.24
CA ASN A 5 -9.21 -8.89 14.16
C ASN A 5 -9.68 -7.57 13.55
N ILE A 6 -9.92 -6.52 14.37
CA ILE A 6 -10.32 -5.20 13.88
C ILE A 6 -9.20 -4.55 13.03
N LEU A 7 -7.96 -4.61 13.50
CA LEU A 7 -6.80 -4.09 12.74
C LEU A 7 -6.56 -4.87 11.45
N LEU A 8 -6.80 -6.18 11.44
CA LEU A 8 -6.65 -7.01 10.24
C LEU A 8 -7.75 -6.72 9.22
N LEU A 9 -9.00 -6.57 9.68
CA LEU A 9 -10.12 -6.19 8.83
C LEU A 9 -9.92 -4.80 8.20
N SER A 10 -9.46 -3.83 8.99
CA SER A 10 -9.14 -2.47 8.51
C SER A 10 -8.04 -2.49 7.44
N GLN A 11 -7.00 -3.31 7.60
CA GLN A 11 -5.95 -3.44 6.57
C GLN A 11 -6.46 -4.07 5.29
N ILE A 12 -7.30 -5.12 5.37
CA ILE A 12 -7.92 -5.71 4.19
C ILE A 12 -8.73 -4.66 3.42
N ALA A 13 -9.58 -3.90 4.12
CA ALA A 13 -10.34 -2.81 3.52
C ALA A 13 -9.42 -1.75 2.87
N GLY A 14 -8.33 -1.38 3.55
CA GLY A 14 -7.34 -0.45 3.00
C GLY A 14 -6.65 -0.98 1.74
N TYR A 15 -6.31 -2.27 1.68
CA TYR A 15 -5.74 -2.86 0.47
C TYR A 15 -6.75 -2.98 -0.68
N PHE A 16 -8.04 -3.21 -0.39
CA PHE A 16 -9.10 -3.13 -1.40
C PHE A 16 -9.25 -1.72 -1.98
N ILE A 17 -9.19 -0.70 -1.13
CA ILE A 17 -9.21 0.71 -1.59
C ILE A 17 -7.96 0.99 -2.44
N ALA A 18 -6.77 0.55 -2.00
CA ALA A 18 -5.54 0.68 -2.77
C ALA A 18 -5.62 -0.02 -4.14
N PHE A 19 -6.27 -1.18 -4.22
CA PHE A 19 -6.53 -1.89 -5.48
C PHE A 19 -7.39 -1.06 -6.43
N ILE A 20 -8.52 -0.51 -5.97
CA ILE A 20 -9.39 0.33 -6.79
C ILE A 20 -8.63 1.58 -7.28
N LEU A 21 -7.89 2.24 -6.38
CA LEU A 21 -7.13 3.42 -6.73
C LEU A 21 -6.00 3.12 -7.73
N SER A 22 -5.40 1.93 -7.67
CA SER A 22 -4.41 1.49 -8.66
C SER A 22 -5.01 1.33 -10.06
N LEU A 23 -6.26 0.86 -10.17
CA LEU A 23 -6.98 0.82 -11.45
C LEU A 23 -7.27 2.22 -11.98
N CYS A 24 -7.59 3.18 -11.10
CA CYS A 24 -7.74 4.60 -11.46
C CYS A 24 -6.45 5.26 -11.94
N ILE A 25 -5.29 4.63 -11.76
CA ILE A 25 -4.01 5.08 -12.34
C ILE A 25 -3.74 4.36 -13.65
N VAL A 26 -3.78 3.03 -13.65
CA VAL A 26 -3.38 2.20 -14.80
C VAL A 26 -4.30 2.40 -15.99
N VAL A 27 -5.62 2.39 -15.79
CA VAL A 27 -6.58 2.45 -16.91
C VAL A 27 -6.51 3.79 -17.63
N PRO A 28 -6.58 4.95 -16.96
CA PRO A 28 -6.49 6.22 -17.66
C PRO A 28 -5.14 6.43 -18.32
N MET A 29 -4.03 6.04 -17.68
CA MET A 29 -2.70 6.21 -18.26
C MET A 29 -2.44 5.31 -19.47
N ALA A 30 -3.01 4.08 -19.49
CA ALA A 30 -2.90 3.18 -20.63
C ALA A 30 -3.71 3.69 -21.84
N TRP A 31 -4.97 4.08 -21.62
CA TRP A 31 -5.80 4.68 -22.68
C TRP A 31 -5.22 5.98 -23.20
N HIS A 32 -4.69 6.81 -22.30
CA HIS A 32 -4.00 8.02 -22.66
C HIS A 32 -2.82 7.76 -23.61
N GLN A 33 -2.03 6.72 -23.37
CA GLN A 33 -0.92 6.38 -24.27
C GLN A 33 -1.41 5.95 -25.66
N GLU A 34 -2.56 5.28 -25.77
CA GLU A 34 -3.16 4.91 -27.06
C GLU A 34 -3.70 6.15 -27.82
N ASP A 35 -4.41 7.04 -27.13
CA ASP A 35 -4.97 8.27 -27.70
C ASP A 35 -3.89 9.21 -28.26
N PHE A 36 -2.71 9.19 -27.66
CA PHE A 36 -1.54 9.98 -28.07
C PHE A 36 -0.57 9.18 -28.94
N LYS A 37 -0.99 8.03 -29.51
CA LYS A 37 -0.19 7.18 -30.42
C LYS A 37 1.17 6.76 -29.86
N GLY A 38 1.23 6.56 -28.55
CA GLY A 38 2.44 6.21 -27.85
C GLY A 38 3.31 7.41 -27.49
N HIS A 39 2.88 8.66 -27.70
CA HIS A 39 3.55 9.87 -27.20
C HIS A 39 3.15 10.19 -25.75
N CYS A 40 4.06 10.81 -24.99
CA CYS A 40 3.85 11.11 -23.57
C CYS A 40 3.56 12.61 -23.39
N LEU A 41 2.40 12.91 -22.79
CA LEU A 41 1.96 14.28 -22.52
C LEU A 41 2.61 14.89 -21.28
N LEU A 42 3.10 14.08 -20.34
CA LEU A 42 3.73 14.62 -19.14
C LEU A 42 4.99 15.41 -19.51
N PHE A 43 5.02 16.70 -19.17
CA PHE A 43 6.10 17.64 -19.48
C PHE A 43 6.30 17.93 -20.97
N SER A 44 5.37 17.55 -21.84
CA SER A 44 5.43 18.02 -23.22
C SER A 44 5.11 19.51 -23.27
N THR A 45 5.91 20.25 -24.00
CA THR A 45 5.66 21.65 -24.33
C THR A 45 5.29 21.75 -25.80
N GLY A 46 5.02 22.94 -26.29
CA GLY A 46 4.67 23.15 -27.69
C GLY A 46 4.48 24.61 -27.98
N ASP A 47 4.67 24.99 -29.22
CA ASP A 47 4.54 26.38 -29.65
C ASP A 47 3.28 26.52 -30.52
N TRP A 48 2.49 27.55 -30.25
CA TRP A 48 1.31 27.88 -31.05
C TRP A 48 1.73 28.59 -32.34
N GLN A 49 1.39 27.99 -33.48
CA GLN A 49 1.70 28.58 -34.76
C GLN A 49 0.60 29.56 -35.19
N GLU A 50 0.96 30.85 -35.35
CA GLU A 50 0.04 31.92 -35.76
C GLU A 50 -0.52 31.76 -37.18
N THR A 51 0.14 30.96 -38.05
CA THR A 51 -0.28 30.78 -39.45
C THR A 51 -1.49 29.88 -39.60
N ASP A 52 -1.55 28.79 -38.84
CA ASP A 52 -2.54 27.72 -39.00
C ASP A 52 -3.32 27.43 -37.72
N GLY A 53 -2.99 28.12 -36.61
CA GLY A 53 -3.60 27.91 -35.29
C GLY A 53 -3.28 26.55 -34.68
N GLN A 54 -2.31 25.81 -35.24
CA GLN A 54 -1.90 24.48 -34.80
C GLN A 54 -0.89 24.56 -33.66
N LEU A 55 -0.93 23.57 -32.77
CA LEU A 55 0.08 23.40 -31.72
C LEU A 55 1.18 22.46 -32.21
N LEU A 56 2.40 22.97 -32.36
CA LEU A 56 3.57 22.13 -32.61
C LEU A 56 4.06 21.55 -31.29
N VAL A 57 3.79 20.27 -31.04
CA VAL A 57 4.12 19.63 -29.76
C VAL A 57 5.58 19.16 -29.73
N HIS A 58 6.32 19.63 -28.73
CA HIS A 58 7.60 19.08 -28.32
C HIS A 58 7.38 17.99 -27.27
N TRP A 59 7.28 16.75 -27.76
CA TRP A 59 7.06 15.57 -26.92
C TRP A 59 8.21 15.34 -25.94
N ALA A 60 7.85 15.13 -24.67
CA ALA A 60 8.79 14.76 -23.63
C ALA A 60 9.19 13.28 -23.72
N SER A 61 10.18 12.89 -22.90
CA SER A 61 10.62 11.50 -22.82
C SER A 61 9.49 10.57 -22.37
N GLN A 62 9.33 9.45 -23.09
CA GLN A 62 8.43 8.36 -22.74
C GLN A 62 8.62 7.81 -21.33
N SER A 63 9.81 7.99 -20.75
CA SER A 63 10.14 7.46 -19.43
C SER A 63 9.20 7.97 -18.34
N TYR A 64 8.65 9.19 -18.45
CA TYR A 64 7.76 9.75 -17.43
C TYR A 64 6.41 9.02 -17.37
N CYS A 65 5.78 8.80 -18.52
CA CYS A 65 4.53 8.04 -18.63
C CYS A 65 4.75 6.56 -18.32
N ASN A 66 5.83 5.96 -18.82
CA ASN A 66 6.14 4.56 -18.55
C ASN A 66 6.41 4.30 -17.06
N TYR A 67 7.08 5.23 -16.37
CA TYR A 67 7.30 5.13 -14.93
C TYR A 67 5.98 5.15 -14.15
N THR A 68 5.06 6.04 -14.49
CA THR A 68 3.76 6.16 -13.80
C THR A 68 2.86 4.95 -14.05
N ILE A 69 2.85 4.40 -15.27
CA ILE A 69 2.17 3.14 -15.59
C ILE A 69 2.79 1.99 -14.80
N PHE A 70 4.12 1.87 -14.80
CA PHE A 70 4.84 0.82 -14.07
C PHE A 70 4.49 0.85 -12.57
N VAL A 71 4.53 2.03 -11.95
CA VAL A 71 4.15 2.21 -10.54
C VAL A 71 2.69 1.80 -10.32
N GLY A 72 1.76 2.21 -11.20
CA GLY A 72 0.36 1.79 -11.14
C GLY A 72 0.18 0.27 -11.15
N VAL A 73 0.81 -0.42 -12.10
CA VAL A 73 0.74 -1.90 -12.21
C VAL A 73 1.37 -2.56 -10.99
N PHE A 74 2.49 -2.03 -10.50
CA PHE A 74 3.17 -2.57 -9.34
C PHE A 74 2.29 -2.46 -8.06
N LEU A 75 1.61 -1.33 -7.86
CA LEU A 75 0.65 -1.15 -6.76
C LEU A 75 -0.54 -2.11 -6.87
N LEU A 76 -1.03 -2.35 -8.09
CA LEU A 76 -2.10 -3.30 -8.36
C LEU A 76 -1.67 -4.72 -7.97
N LEU A 77 -0.51 -5.18 -8.43
CA LEU A 77 -0.01 -6.51 -8.11
C LEU A 77 0.20 -6.70 -6.60
N VAL A 78 0.84 -5.72 -5.93
CA VAL A 78 1.07 -5.82 -4.49
C VAL A 78 -0.25 -5.80 -3.72
N SER A 79 -1.21 -4.96 -4.09
CA SER A 79 -2.51 -4.92 -3.41
C SER A 79 -3.25 -6.27 -3.52
N VAL A 80 -3.25 -6.91 -4.69
CA VAL A 80 -3.84 -8.26 -4.87
C VAL A 80 -3.13 -9.32 -4.02
N ILE A 81 -1.79 -9.33 -4.03
CA ILE A 81 -0.99 -10.28 -3.24
C ILE A 81 -1.27 -10.09 -1.73
N GLN A 82 -1.33 -8.85 -1.27
CA GLN A 82 -1.58 -8.53 0.14
C GLN A 82 -3.01 -8.86 0.55
N ILE A 83 -4.01 -8.59 -0.29
CA ILE A 83 -5.40 -9.01 -0.05
C ILE A 83 -5.45 -10.53 0.12
N TYR A 84 -4.89 -11.29 -0.82
CA TYR A 84 -4.88 -12.76 -0.74
C TYR A 84 -4.20 -13.26 0.54
N ARG A 85 -3.00 -12.74 0.84
CA ARG A 85 -2.24 -13.13 2.04
C ARG A 85 -3.01 -12.84 3.33
N LEU A 86 -3.59 -11.64 3.47
CA LEU A 86 -4.37 -11.28 4.67
C LEU A 86 -5.68 -12.08 4.76
N SER A 87 -6.34 -12.37 3.64
CA SER A 87 -7.53 -13.24 3.60
C SER A 87 -7.23 -14.65 4.07
N VAL A 88 -6.08 -15.23 3.68
CA VAL A 88 -5.65 -16.55 4.16
C VAL A 88 -5.36 -16.53 5.66
N PHE A 89 -4.72 -15.48 6.18
CA PHE A 89 -4.48 -15.33 7.62
C PHE A 89 -5.79 -15.21 8.40
N LEU A 90 -6.76 -14.46 7.88
CA LEU A 90 -8.09 -14.35 8.48
C LEU A 90 -8.82 -15.71 8.50
N TYR A 91 -8.77 -16.47 7.40
CA TYR A 91 -9.44 -17.78 7.30
C TYR A 91 -8.80 -18.83 8.21
N LYS A 92 -7.47 -18.87 8.29
CA LYS A 92 -6.75 -19.86 9.11
C LYS A 92 -6.65 -19.47 10.59
N GLY A 93 -7.03 -18.25 10.96
CA GLY A 93 -6.89 -17.74 12.33
C GLY A 93 -5.45 -17.68 12.82
N ILE A 94 -4.48 -17.55 11.91
CA ILE A 94 -3.05 -17.52 12.24
C ILE A 94 -2.63 -16.06 12.43
N ASP A 95 -1.94 -15.77 13.53
CA ASP A 95 -1.33 -14.45 13.74
C ASP A 95 -0.09 -14.27 12.85
N SER A 96 0.04 -13.08 12.25
CA SER A 96 1.23 -12.71 11.47
C SER A 96 2.50 -12.79 12.33
N SER A 97 3.59 -13.26 11.73
CA SER A 97 4.91 -13.24 12.38
C SER A 97 5.47 -11.81 12.46
N PHE A 98 6.27 -11.52 13.49
CA PHE A 98 6.96 -10.23 13.66
C PHE A 98 7.74 -9.81 12.39
N PHE A 99 8.51 -10.73 11.82
CA PHE A 99 9.26 -10.51 10.59
C PHE A 99 8.35 -10.12 9.41
N SER A 100 7.18 -10.74 9.31
CA SER A 100 6.22 -10.43 8.25
C SER A 100 5.66 -9.01 8.41
N ALA A 101 5.36 -8.57 9.64
CA ALA A 101 4.91 -7.20 9.91
C ALA A 101 6.01 -6.17 9.61
N PHE A 102 7.28 -6.51 9.87
CA PHE A 102 8.42 -5.66 9.54
C PHE A 102 8.58 -5.48 8.02
N VAL A 103 8.49 -6.57 7.25
CA VAL A 103 8.52 -6.54 5.78
C VAL A 103 7.36 -5.70 5.22
N ASP A 104 6.16 -5.80 5.79
CA ASP A 104 5.01 -4.99 5.37
C ASP A 104 5.24 -3.48 5.56
N VAL A 105 5.95 -3.06 6.61
CA VAL A 105 6.34 -1.65 6.83
C VAL A 105 7.36 -1.20 5.78
N LEU A 106 8.41 -1.98 5.53
CA LEU A 106 9.42 -1.64 4.52
C LEU A 106 8.82 -1.54 3.11
N MET A 107 7.95 -2.48 2.76
CA MET A 107 7.19 -2.44 1.50
C MET A 107 6.30 -1.21 1.42
N GLY A 108 5.63 -0.84 2.52
CA GLY A 108 4.81 0.37 2.58
C GLY A 108 5.60 1.66 2.36
N ILE A 109 6.79 1.79 2.97
CA ILE A 109 7.67 2.95 2.77
C ILE A 109 8.17 3.02 1.32
N TRP A 110 8.62 1.89 0.78
CA TRP A 110 9.15 1.83 -0.58
C TRP A 110 8.08 2.13 -1.64
N LEU A 111 6.89 1.55 -1.49
CA LEU A 111 5.73 1.83 -2.34
C LEU A 111 5.25 3.28 -2.19
N GLY A 112 5.22 3.80 -0.97
CA GLY A 112 4.97 5.21 -0.68
C GLY A 112 5.93 6.13 -1.43
N GLY A 113 7.23 5.82 -1.40
CA GLY A 113 8.26 6.55 -2.14
C GLY A 113 8.06 6.55 -3.65
N MET A 114 7.71 5.42 -4.24
CA MET A 114 7.40 5.36 -5.67
C MET A 114 6.11 6.11 -6.03
N THR A 115 5.07 5.99 -5.20
CA THR A 115 3.78 6.67 -5.43
C THR A 115 3.89 8.18 -5.35
N ILE A 116 4.69 8.74 -4.44
CA ILE A 116 4.86 10.20 -4.34
C ILE A 116 5.61 10.75 -5.54
N ILE A 117 6.64 10.06 -6.04
CA ILE A 117 7.35 10.46 -7.25
C ILE A 117 6.39 10.42 -8.44
N ALA A 118 5.61 9.34 -8.59
CA ALA A 118 4.58 9.23 -9.62
C ALA A 118 3.53 10.35 -9.53
N ALA A 119 3.08 10.70 -8.31
CA ALA A 119 2.12 11.78 -8.09
C ALA A 119 2.68 13.14 -8.54
N LEU A 120 3.93 13.43 -8.20
CA LEU A 120 4.60 14.65 -8.64
C LEU A 120 4.76 14.69 -10.16
N MET A 121 5.14 13.58 -10.80
CA MET A 121 5.27 13.51 -12.25
C MET A 121 3.94 13.80 -12.96
N ILE A 122 2.84 13.16 -12.53
CA ILE A 122 1.51 13.40 -13.14
C ILE A 122 1.06 14.83 -12.88
N THR A 123 1.19 15.32 -11.65
CA THR A 123 0.68 16.66 -11.29
C THR A 123 1.47 17.76 -12.00
N LEU A 124 2.81 17.75 -11.91
CA LEU A 124 3.65 18.77 -12.52
C LEU A 124 3.66 18.67 -14.05
N GLY A 125 3.70 17.45 -14.59
CA GLY A 125 3.65 17.23 -16.03
C GLY A 125 2.34 17.70 -16.65
N PHE A 126 1.22 17.48 -15.96
CA PHE A 126 -0.09 17.98 -16.39
C PHE A 126 -0.21 19.49 -16.26
N MET A 127 0.34 20.10 -15.20
CA MET A 127 0.35 21.57 -15.07
C MET A 127 1.14 22.22 -16.21
N ALA A 128 2.30 21.68 -16.58
CA ALA A 128 3.11 22.20 -17.69
C ALA A 128 2.34 22.16 -19.01
N TRP A 129 1.65 21.05 -19.29
CA TRP A 129 0.79 20.93 -20.47
C TRP A 129 -0.38 21.92 -20.44
N CYS A 130 -1.08 22.01 -19.30
CA CYS A 130 -2.21 22.92 -19.17
C CYS A 130 -1.81 24.38 -19.29
N GLN A 131 -0.63 24.78 -18.80
CA GLN A 131 -0.12 26.14 -18.95
C GLN A 131 0.00 26.53 -20.43
N ASN A 132 0.54 25.63 -21.25
CA ASN A 132 0.63 25.82 -22.69
C ASN A 132 -0.76 25.93 -23.36
N MET A 133 -1.69 25.06 -22.97
CA MET A 133 -3.06 25.12 -23.48
C MET A 133 -3.80 26.40 -23.09
N THR A 134 -3.50 26.94 -21.91
CA THR A 134 -4.12 28.17 -21.43
C THR A 134 -3.59 29.45 -22.10
N GLU A 135 -2.54 29.36 -22.91
CA GLU A 135 -2.10 30.51 -23.72
C GLU A 135 -3.15 30.88 -24.78
N ARG A 136 -3.87 29.87 -25.30
CA ARG A 136 -4.89 30.07 -26.33
C ARG A 136 -6.32 29.93 -25.82
N PHE A 137 -6.55 29.05 -24.86
CA PHE A 137 -7.89 28.77 -24.31
C PHE A 137 -8.03 29.32 -22.88
N PRO A 138 -9.23 29.77 -22.47
CA PRO A 138 -9.44 30.29 -21.11
C PRO A 138 -9.32 29.21 -20.02
N SER A 139 -9.45 27.93 -20.37
CA SER A 139 -9.26 26.81 -19.44
C SER A 139 -8.73 25.56 -20.16
N CYS A 140 -7.99 24.74 -19.42
CA CYS A 140 -7.43 23.48 -19.93
C CYS A 140 -8.52 22.44 -20.24
N GLU A 141 -9.66 22.51 -19.56
CA GLU A 141 -10.83 21.66 -19.83
C GLU A 141 -11.45 21.97 -21.19
N LEU A 142 -11.56 23.26 -21.56
CA LEU A 142 -12.15 23.67 -22.83
C LEU A 142 -11.23 23.35 -24.03
N ALA A 143 -9.93 23.22 -23.77
CA ALA A 143 -8.97 22.72 -24.75
C ALA A 143 -9.15 21.21 -25.01
N ALA A 144 -9.73 20.46 -24.08
CA ALA A 144 -10.06 19.05 -24.31
C ALA A 144 -11.22 18.95 -25.31
N GLY A 145 -11.00 18.26 -26.42
CA GLY A 145 -11.98 18.09 -27.51
C GLY A 145 -11.86 19.06 -28.67
N GLN A 146 -10.91 20.00 -28.63
CA GLN A 146 -10.53 20.76 -29.82
C GLN A 146 -9.44 20.01 -30.59
N ASP A 147 -9.54 19.98 -31.92
CA ASP A 147 -8.54 19.35 -32.79
C ASP A 147 -7.33 20.31 -32.89
N ILE A 148 -6.44 20.19 -31.91
CA ILE A 148 -5.34 21.13 -31.67
C ILE A 148 -4.09 20.76 -32.48
N ASP A 149 -3.98 19.49 -32.88
CA ASP A 149 -2.84 18.97 -33.61
C ASP A 149 -3.27 18.01 -34.74
N HIS A 150 -3.19 18.53 -35.96
CA HIS A 150 -3.47 17.76 -37.17
C HIS A 150 -2.24 17.01 -37.71
N ALA A 151 -1.03 17.31 -37.24
CA ALA A 151 0.22 16.75 -37.74
C ALA A 151 0.41 15.31 -37.25
N ASP A 152 0.28 15.09 -35.93
CA ASP A 152 0.42 13.75 -35.35
C ASP A 152 -0.93 12.99 -35.29
N LYS A 153 -2.05 13.66 -35.58
CA LYS A 153 -3.43 13.14 -35.53
C LYS A 153 -3.71 12.44 -34.19
N ILE A 154 -3.44 13.15 -33.10
CA ILE A 154 -3.68 12.71 -31.73
C ILE A 154 -5.14 12.97 -31.33
N ASN A 155 -5.69 12.16 -30.43
CA ASN A 155 -7.03 12.39 -29.91
C ASN A 155 -6.97 13.11 -28.56
N THR A 156 -7.27 14.41 -28.56
CA THR A 156 -7.27 15.28 -27.37
C THR A 156 -8.64 15.35 -26.67
N ALA A 157 -9.61 14.53 -27.03
CA ALA A 157 -10.97 14.67 -26.50
C ALA A 157 -11.08 14.42 -24.99
N ASN A 158 -10.34 13.44 -24.46
CA ASN A 158 -10.54 12.94 -23.10
C ASN A 158 -9.35 13.15 -22.17
N PHE A 159 -8.28 13.84 -22.62
CA PHE A 159 -7.04 13.93 -21.85
C PHE A 159 -7.25 14.57 -20.47
N TYR A 160 -8.12 15.59 -20.37
CA TYR A 160 -8.38 16.30 -19.11
C TYR A 160 -9.01 15.36 -18.06
N ILE A 161 -10.02 14.58 -18.45
CA ILE A 161 -10.71 13.64 -17.55
C ILE A 161 -9.81 12.46 -17.21
N GLN A 162 -9.09 11.90 -18.19
CA GLN A 162 -8.15 10.79 -17.98
C GLN A 162 -7.05 11.18 -16.98
N MET A 163 -6.41 12.33 -17.19
CA MET A 163 -5.33 12.82 -16.33
C MET A 163 -5.83 13.23 -14.95
N GLY A 164 -7.02 13.85 -14.85
CA GLY A 164 -7.65 14.15 -13.56
C GLY A 164 -7.97 12.89 -12.75
N THR A 165 -8.44 11.83 -13.41
CA THR A 165 -8.69 10.52 -12.76
C THR A 165 -7.38 9.89 -12.27
N ALA A 166 -6.31 9.96 -13.07
CA ALA A 166 -4.99 9.48 -12.67
C ALA A 166 -4.42 10.27 -11.48
N GLN A 167 -4.60 11.60 -11.44
CA GLN A 167 -4.21 12.43 -10.29
C GLN A 167 -4.96 12.06 -9.01
N PHE A 168 -6.28 11.89 -9.10
CA PHE A 168 -7.07 11.43 -7.96
C PHE A 168 -6.61 10.05 -7.48
N GLY A 169 -6.42 9.12 -8.42
CA GLY A 169 -5.96 7.76 -8.13
C GLY A 169 -4.59 7.73 -7.45
N VAL A 170 -3.62 8.52 -7.93
CA VAL A 170 -2.24 8.49 -7.41
C VAL A 170 -2.12 9.16 -6.04
N TRP A 171 -2.76 10.32 -5.82
CA TRP A 171 -2.75 10.98 -4.51
C TRP A 171 -3.56 10.19 -3.48
N GLY A 172 -4.70 9.63 -3.88
CA GLY A 172 -5.47 8.71 -3.06
C GLY A 172 -4.66 7.46 -2.69
N SER A 173 -3.91 6.90 -3.65
CA SER A 173 -3.05 5.74 -3.41
C SER A 173 -1.96 6.08 -2.41
N PHE A 174 -1.29 7.22 -2.57
CA PHE A 174 -0.26 7.68 -1.62
C PHE A 174 -0.82 7.78 -0.19
N ALA A 175 -1.97 8.44 -0.01
CA ALA A 175 -2.62 8.55 1.30
C ALA A 175 -2.98 7.18 1.90
N THR A 176 -3.46 6.27 1.06
CA THR A 176 -3.81 4.91 1.47
C THR A 176 -2.57 4.12 1.90
N TRP A 177 -1.46 4.21 1.16
CA TRP A 177 -0.20 3.55 1.52
C TRP A 177 0.44 4.10 2.79
N VAL A 178 0.30 5.40 3.04
CA VAL A 178 0.69 6.01 4.32
C VAL A 178 -0.16 5.43 5.46
N GLY A 179 -1.49 5.40 5.30
CA GLY A 179 -2.41 4.82 6.30
C GLY A 179 -2.10 3.35 6.60
N LEU A 180 -1.89 2.54 5.55
CA LEU A 180 -1.50 1.13 5.68
C LEU A 180 -0.15 0.96 6.39
N SER A 181 0.82 1.83 6.10
CA SER A 181 2.14 1.82 6.76
C SER A 181 2.03 2.14 8.24
N VAL A 182 1.19 3.10 8.63
CA VAL A 182 0.90 3.40 10.04
C VAL A 182 0.24 2.21 10.73
N CYS A 183 -0.77 1.59 10.11
CA CYS A 183 -1.40 0.39 10.66
C CYS A 183 -0.39 -0.77 10.82
N ALA A 184 0.51 -0.97 9.86
CA ALA A 184 1.55 -1.98 9.93
C ALA A 184 2.57 -1.69 11.04
N LEU A 185 2.97 -0.43 11.22
CA LEU A 185 3.86 0.00 12.29
C LEU A 185 3.23 -0.23 13.68
N LEU A 186 1.95 0.13 13.84
CA LEU A 186 1.21 -0.13 15.08
C LEU A 186 1.14 -1.64 15.38
N LYS A 187 0.92 -2.48 14.35
CA LYS A 187 0.99 -3.95 14.50
C LYS A 187 2.39 -4.40 14.94
N LEU A 188 3.44 -3.89 14.31
CA LEU A 188 4.83 -4.23 14.64
C LEU A 188 5.18 -3.88 16.08
N CYS A 189 4.84 -2.67 16.53
CA CYS A 189 5.04 -2.24 17.91
C CYS A 189 4.32 -3.15 18.90
N ARG A 190 3.08 -3.55 18.60
CA ARG A 190 2.33 -4.47 19.46
C ARG A 190 2.93 -5.87 19.49
N TYR A 191 3.37 -6.40 18.36
CA TYR A 191 4.05 -7.70 18.32
C TYR A 191 5.36 -7.69 19.10
N HIS A 192 6.15 -6.62 18.99
CA HIS A 192 7.36 -6.44 19.78
C HIS A 192 7.08 -6.42 21.29
N GLN A 193 6.04 -5.70 21.73
CA GLN A 193 5.64 -5.69 23.15
C GLN A 193 5.18 -7.07 23.62
N LEU A 194 4.40 -7.79 22.82
CA LEU A 194 3.93 -9.15 23.14
C LEU A 194 5.08 -10.15 23.22
N GLU A 195 6.07 -10.04 22.33
CA GLU A 195 7.25 -10.89 22.33
C GLU A 195 8.11 -10.64 23.56
N ASN A 196 8.32 -9.37 23.93
CA ASN A 196 9.02 -9.00 25.16
C ASN A 196 8.32 -9.56 26.41
N ILE A 197 6.99 -9.48 26.49
CA ILE A 197 6.20 -10.05 27.59
C ILE A 197 6.31 -11.58 27.61
N ARG A 198 6.31 -12.24 26.45
CA ARG A 198 6.45 -13.70 26.38
C ARG A 198 7.82 -14.15 26.88
N VAL A 199 8.87 -13.45 26.49
CA VAL A 199 10.25 -13.76 26.92
C VAL A 199 10.43 -13.49 28.41
N SER A 200 9.87 -12.41 28.96
CA SER A 200 9.93 -12.13 30.41
C SER A 200 9.18 -13.18 31.22
N MET A 201 7.98 -13.58 30.79
CA MET A 201 7.20 -14.65 31.43
C MET A 201 7.93 -16.00 31.40
N TYR A 202 8.63 -16.32 30.30
CA TYR A 202 9.42 -17.54 30.20
C TYR A 202 10.62 -17.54 31.17
N ARG A 203 11.35 -16.42 31.26
CA ARG A 203 12.47 -16.26 32.21
C ARG A 203 11.99 -16.35 33.66
N GLU A 204 10.87 -15.70 33.98
CA GLU A 204 10.30 -15.75 35.32
C GLU A 204 9.84 -17.16 35.69
N ARG A 205 9.21 -17.88 34.74
CA ARG A 205 8.86 -19.28 34.94
C ARG A 205 10.09 -20.15 35.21
N GLN A 206 11.19 -19.95 34.50
CA GLN A 206 12.44 -20.69 34.77
C GLN A 206 13.01 -20.36 36.16
N ARG A 207 12.96 -19.09 36.57
CA ARG A 207 13.39 -18.67 37.91
C ARG A 207 12.59 -19.38 39.00
N LEU A 208 11.26 -19.40 38.88
CA LEU A 208 10.38 -20.08 39.84
C LEU A 208 10.61 -21.60 39.88
N ILE A 209 10.96 -22.23 38.75
CA ILE A 209 11.29 -23.67 38.73
C ILE A 209 12.61 -23.92 39.47
N ASN A 210 13.64 -23.10 39.24
CA ASN A 210 14.93 -23.25 39.90
C ASN A 210 14.85 -22.98 41.41
N GLU A 211 14.13 -21.93 41.84
CA GLU A 211 13.93 -21.66 43.29
C GLU A 211 13.19 -22.80 44.00
N ASN A 212 12.24 -23.47 43.33
CA ASN A 212 11.58 -24.66 43.88
C ASN A 212 12.50 -25.91 43.92
N ALA A 213 13.45 -26.03 42.99
CA ALA A 213 14.40 -27.13 42.94
C ALA A 213 15.51 -26.98 44.02
N ASP A 214 15.93 -25.75 44.29
CA ASP A 214 16.97 -25.43 45.28
C ASP A 214 16.44 -25.34 46.72
N SER A 215 15.12 -25.39 46.92
CA SER A 215 14.52 -25.42 48.26
C SER A 215 14.66 -26.83 48.87
N PRO A 216 15.43 -27.02 49.97
CA PRO A 216 15.60 -28.31 50.62
C PRO A 216 14.34 -28.65 51.42
N GLY A 217 13.29 -29.13 50.74
CA GLY A 217 12.01 -29.43 51.39
C GLY A 217 10.97 -30.25 50.60
N SER A 218 11.24 -30.66 49.35
CA SER A 218 10.24 -31.41 48.55
C SER A 218 10.33 -32.95 48.67
N SER A 219 10.90 -33.48 49.75
CA SER A 219 10.84 -34.91 50.09
C SER A 219 9.76 -35.28 51.12
N LEU A 220 8.84 -34.38 51.46
CA LEU A 220 7.73 -34.65 52.38
C LEU A 220 6.38 -34.53 51.67
N GLY A 221 6.03 -35.55 50.89
CA GLY A 221 4.73 -35.64 50.22
C GLY A 221 4.37 -37.02 49.67
N ARG A 222 5.07 -38.08 50.11
CA ARG A 222 4.74 -39.47 49.77
C ARG A 222 4.66 -40.33 51.03
N GLU A 223 3.78 -39.95 51.94
CA GLU A 223 3.32 -40.82 53.02
C GLU A 223 1.82 -41.05 52.85
N SER A 224 1.48 -41.95 51.90
CA SER A 224 0.17 -42.56 51.83
C SER A 224 0.07 -43.57 52.96
N THR A 225 -0.62 -43.13 54.01
CA THR A 225 -1.22 -43.86 55.13
C THR A 225 -1.51 -45.32 54.81
N ASN A 226 -0.71 -46.23 55.38
CA ASN A 226 -1.02 -47.66 55.44
C ASN A 226 -1.23 -48.02 56.92
N THR A 227 -2.39 -47.66 57.45
CA THR A 227 -2.81 -48.04 58.81
C THR A 227 -4.01 -48.98 58.67
N GLN A 228 -3.74 -50.26 58.48
CA GLN A 228 -4.74 -51.32 58.61
C GLN A 228 -4.59 -51.93 60.00
N THR A 229 -5.20 -51.28 60.98
CA THR A 229 -5.43 -51.83 62.32
C THR A 229 -6.53 -52.88 62.19
N THR A 230 -6.18 -54.17 62.17
CA THR A 230 -7.16 -55.23 62.39
C THR A 230 -7.06 -55.65 63.85
N ALA A 231 -8.09 -55.27 64.61
CA ALA A 231 -8.29 -55.64 65.99
C ALA A 231 -8.56 -57.15 66.09
N THR A 232 -7.90 -57.78 67.05
CA THR A 232 -8.34 -59.03 67.69
C THR A 232 -9.64 -58.77 68.45
N ALA A 233 -10.68 -59.55 68.15
CA ALA A 233 -11.79 -59.81 69.05
C ALA A 233 -12.19 -61.29 68.86
N GLU A 234 -12.13 -61.99 70.00
CA GLU A 234 -12.81 -63.22 70.45
C GLU A 234 -13.69 -64.01 69.47
#